data_AF-A0A4S8KKB5-F1
#
_entry.id   AF-A0A4S8KKB5-F1
#
_cell.length_a   1.000
_cell.length_b   1.000
_cell.length_c   1.000
_cell.angle_alpha   90.00
_cell.angle_beta   90.00
_cell.angle_gamma   90.00
#
_symmetry.space_group_name_H-M   'P 1'
#
loop_
_entity.id
_entity.type
_entity.pdbx_description
1 polymer ?
#
loop_
_entity_poly.entity_id
_entity_poly.type
_entity_poly.pdbx_seq_one_letter_code
_entity_poly.pdbx_strand_id
1 'polypeptide(L)'
;MDATYLRRQLRMVLNLLQLWPVVCIAKPNKLWVMAKRLVDTPETVQQVIVSPDARCFGFIYSHSLDIFGDSSDLDVPLFQFIDERRITAATWAISGLFLGHEGGSITSLYLSPRAAVPYHFNFRQGCPGDITSFALVEDGLLAAGGQGIVQFWVAVANDWRFVAKLDQEVDAKAPGTSVTSIRVVENGDALRIAYKDEGIITWFIREIPHRAYVREFGPDLVQYVYFFI
;
A
#
# COMPACT_ATOMS: atom_id res chain seq x y z
N MET A 1 24.36 -16.61 -12.39
CA MET A 1 23.79 -17.31 -11.21
C MET A 1 23.50 -18.74 -11.64
N ASP A 2 24.01 -19.76 -10.94
CA ASP A 2 23.89 -21.17 -11.34
C ASP A 2 22.47 -21.71 -11.08
N ALA A 3 21.86 -22.35 -12.07
CA ALA A 3 20.53 -22.96 -11.97
C ALA A 3 20.43 -24.00 -10.83
N THR A 4 21.56 -24.61 -10.46
CA THR A 4 21.70 -25.55 -9.36
C THR A 4 21.49 -24.87 -8.00
N TYR A 5 21.97 -23.63 -7.85
CA TYR A 5 21.78 -22.82 -6.65
C TYR A 5 20.31 -22.44 -6.46
N LEU A 6 19.64 -22.01 -7.53
CA LEU A 6 18.24 -21.60 -7.51
C LEU A 6 17.31 -22.78 -7.17
N ARG A 7 17.56 -23.98 -7.73
CA ARG A 7 16.82 -25.20 -7.37
C ARG A 7 16.98 -25.58 -5.90
N ARG A 8 18.18 -25.41 -5.34
CA ARG A 8 18.44 -25.73 -3.93
C ARG A 8 17.70 -24.77 -2.99
N GLN A 9 17.73 -23.47 -3.29
CA GLN A 9 16.95 -22.44 -2.59
C GLN A 9 15.44 -22.73 -2.64
N LEU A 10 14.92 -23.04 -3.83
CA LEU A 10 13.50 -23.35 -4.04
C LEU A 10 13.05 -24.59 -3.25
N ARG A 11 13.86 -25.67 -3.26
CA ARG A 11 13.55 -26.90 -2.51
C ARG A 11 13.58 -26.68 -1.00
N MET A 12 14.51 -25.87 -0.51
CA MET A 12 14.60 -25.51 0.89
C MET A 12 13.38 -24.70 1.34
N VAL A 13 12.91 -23.76 0.50
CA VAL A 13 11.68 -23.01 0.73
C VAL A 13 10.43 -23.88 0.71
N LEU A 14 10.31 -24.78 -0.25
CA LEU A 14 9.17 -25.70 -0.32
C LEU A 14 9.11 -26.64 0.90
N ASN A 15 10.26 -27.10 1.40
CA ASN A 15 10.32 -27.89 2.63
C ASN A 15 9.98 -27.07 3.87
N LEU A 16 10.36 -25.78 3.92
CA LEU A 16 10.02 -24.88 5.02
C LEU A 16 8.53 -24.55 5.05
N LEU A 17 7.91 -24.34 3.88
CA LEU A 17 6.46 -24.12 3.72
C LEU A 17 5.61 -25.32 4.18
N GLN A 18 6.14 -26.54 4.17
CA GLN A 18 5.43 -27.73 4.64
C GLN A 18 5.39 -27.88 6.16
N LEU A 19 6.32 -27.22 6.87
CA LEU A 19 6.48 -27.41 8.31
C LEU A 19 5.97 -26.20 9.11
N TRP A 20 5.99 -24.99 8.54
CA TRP A 20 5.71 -23.72 9.24
C TRP A 20 4.92 -22.79 8.30
N PRO A 21 4.07 -21.87 8.82
CA PRO A 21 3.65 -20.73 8.03
C PRO A 21 4.91 -19.88 7.77
N VAL A 22 5.40 -19.90 6.52
CA VAL A 22 6.63 -19.21 6.13
C VAL A 22 6.29 -18.13 5.13
N VAL A 23 6.64 -16.88 5.44
CA VAL A 23 6.59 -15.81 4.46
C VAL A 23 7.83 -15.89 3.59
N CYS A 24 7.62 -16.14 2.30
CA CYS A 24 8.68 -16.14 1.31
C CYS A 24 8.59 -14.86 0.47
N ILE A 25 9.56 -13.97 0.59
CA ILE A 25 9.67 -12.76 -0.24
C ILE A 25 10.75 -13.02 -1.28
N ALA A 26 10.33 -13.21 -2.53
CA ALA A 26 11.24 -13.40 -3.66
C ALA A 26 11.62 -12.05 -4.29
N LYS A 27 12.91 -11.73 -4.31
CA LYS A 27 13.50 -10.65 -5.12
C LYS A 27 14.24 -11.23 -6.32
N PRO A 28 14.55 -10.43 -7.37
CA PRO A 28 15.25 -10.90 -8.56
C PRO A 28 16.56 -11.67 -8.30
N ASN A 29 17.21 -11.49 -7.13
CA ASN A 29 18.46 -12.16 -6.77
C ASN A 29 18.57 -12.60 -5.28
N LYS A 30 17.51 -12.49 -4.48
CA LYS A 30 17.50 -12.89 -3.05
C LYS A 30 16.13 -13.48 -2.71
N LEU A 31 16.11 -14.64 -2.07
CA LEU A 31 14.89 -15.24 -1.52
C LEU A 31 14.94 -15.08 0.00
N TRP A 32 14.03 -14.30 0.56
CA TRP A 32 13.93 -14.11 2.01
C TRP A 32 12.92 -15.10 2.52
N VAL A 33 13.33 -15.88 3.51
CA VAL A 33 12.52 -16.97 4.06
C VAL A 33 12.40 -16.71 5.55
N MET A 34 11.24 -16.23 5.97
CA MET A 34 10.95 -15.98 7.38
C MET A 34 9.97 -17.00 7.90
N ALA A 35 10.50 -18.00 8.59
CA ALA A 35 9.71 -19.04 9.27
C ALA A 35 9.54 -18.73 10.77
N LYS A 36 10.56 -18.16 11.42
CA LYS A 36 10.66 -18.11 12.89
C LYS A 36 9.70 -17.12 13.56
N ARG A 37 9.54 -15.91 12.99
CA ARG A 37 8.76 -14.82 13.64
C ARG A 37 7.25 -15.08 13.69
N LEU A 38 6.70 -15.78 12.70
CA LEU A 38 5.26 -16.10 12.66
C LEU A 38 4.81 -17.05 13.78
N VAL A 39 5.73 -17.81 14.38
CA VAL A 39 5.42 -18.78 15.44
C VAL A 39 5.44 -18.14 16.82
N ASP A 40 6.20 -17.06 17.01
CA ASP A 40 6.37 -16.41 18.32
C ASP A 40 5.47 -15.17 18.52
N THR A 41 4.78 -14.69 17.48
CA THR A 41 3.81 -13.59 17.61
C THR A 41 2.40 -14.11 17.90
N PRO A 42 1.74 -13.68 18.99
CA PRO A 42 0.37 -14.11 19.32
C PRO A 42 -0.68 -13.55 18.34
N GLU A 43 -0.29 -12.58 17.51
CA GLU A 43 -1.15 -11.95 16.50
C GLU A 43 -0.92 -12.55 15.11
N THR A 44 -2.03 -12.83 14.41
CA THR A 44 -2.00 -13.30 13.02
C THR A 44 -1.57 -12.16 12.09
N VAL A 45 -0.54 -12.39 11.29
CA VAL A 45 -0.15 -11.48 10.20
C VAL A 45 -1.26 -11.48 9.13
N GLN A 46 -1.83 -10.31 8.89
CA GLN A 46 -2.91 -10.09 7.91
C GLN A 46 -2.37 -9.77 6.52
N GLN A 47 -1.28 -9.01 6.45
CA GLN A 47 -0.65 -8.60 5.19
C GLN A 47 0.87 -8.51 5.34
N VAL A 48 1.57 -8.82 4.25
CA VAL A 48 3.00 -8.56 4.10
C VAL A 48 3.18 -7.54 2.99
N ILE A 49 3.99 -6.52 3.25
CA ILE A 49 4.28 -5.45 2.30
C ILE A 49 5.78 -5.31 2.11
N VAL A 50 6.22 -4.99 0.90
CA VAL A 50 7.64 -4.79 0.57
C VAL A 50 7.80 -3.39 0.04
N SER A 51 8.80 -2.67 0.56
CA SER A 51 9.14 -1.32 0.08
C SER A 51 9.52 -1.35 -1.41
N PRO A 52 9.32 -0.26 -2.16
CA PRO A 52 9.59 -0.23 -3.60
C PRO A 52 11.07 -0.45 -3.95
N ASP A 53 11.99 0.06 -3.12
CA ASP A 53 13.44 -0.18 -3.26
C ASP A 53 13.87 -1.56 -2.73
N ALA A 54 12.89 -2.33 -2.24
CA ALA A 54 13.00 -3.62 -1.61
C ALA A 54 13.89 -3.62 -0.35
N ARG A 55 14.35 -2.51 0.20
CA ARG A 55 15.29 -2.53 1.34
C ARG A 55 14.61 -2.87 2.65
N CYS A 56 13.32 -2.59 2.74
CA CYS A 56 12.48 -2.90 3.89
C CYS A 56 11.27 -3.76 3.52
N PHE A 57 10.74 -4.47 4.50
CA PHE A 57 9.44 -5.14 4.42
C PHE A 57 8.68 -4.94 5.73
N GLY A 58 7.37 -5.05 5.69
CA GLY A 58 6.49 -4.86 6.84
C GLY A 58 5.53 -6.01 7.04
N PHE A 59 5.28 -6.36 8.31
CA PHE A 59 4.20 -7.23 8.73
C PHE A 59 3.08 -6.39 9.32
N ILE A 60 1.88 -6.56 8.76
CA ILE A 60 0.66 -5.91 9.24
C ILE A 60 -0.12 -6.93 10.06
N TYR A 61 -0.43 -6.56 11.28
CA TYR A 61 -1.33 -7.26 12.18
C TYR A 61 -2.65 -6.48 12.30
N SER A 62 -3.57 -6.94 13.14
CA SER A 62 -4.85 -6.25 13.33
C SER A 62 -4.66 -4.81 13.79
N HIS A 63 -3.77 -4.55 14.75
CA HIS A 63 -3.62 -3.23 15.38
C HIS A 63 -2.18 -2.70 15.33
N SER A 64 -1.30 -3.41 14.65
CA SER A 64 0.12 -3.08 14.66
C SER A 64 0.78 -3.33 13.31
N LEU A 65 1.89 -2.65 13.11
CA LEU A 65 2.79 -2.79 11.98
C LEU A 65 4.21 -2.88 12.52
N ASP A 66 4.96 -3.85 12.01
CA ASP A 66 6.39 -3.95 12.23
C ASP A 66 7.14 -3.85 10.90
N ILE A 67 8.16 -2.99 10.82
CA ILE A 67 9.03 -2.83 9.64
C ILE A 67 10.42 -3.38 9.94
N PHE A 68 10.97 -4.14 9.01
CA PHE A 68 12.30 -4.74 9.04
C PHE A 68 13.13 -4.28 7.85
N GLY A 69 14.45 -4.26 8.00
CA GLY A 69 15.41 -3.96 6.93
C GLY A 69 16.08 -5.20 6.33
N ASP A 70 17.02 -4.97 5.40
CA ASP A 70 17.93 -5.98 4.78
C ASP A 70 19.11 -6.38 5.68
N SER A 71 19.05 -6.12 6.98
CA SER A 71 20.06 -6.59 7.93
C SER A 71 19.83 -8.05 8.32
N SER A 72 20.92 -8.75 8.67
CA SER A 72 20.90 -10.16 9.10
C SER A 72 20.15 -10.40 10.42
N ASP A 73 19.92 -9.36 11.22
CA ASP A 73 19.18 -9.43 12.48
C ASP A 73 17.69 -9.12 12.23
N LEU A 74 16.93 -10.19 11.96
CA LEU A 74 15.49 -10.14 11.71
C LEU A 74 14.63 -10.25 12.98
N ASP A 75 15.27 -10.26 14.16
CA ASP A 75 14.59 -10.45 15.44
C ASP A 75 14.03 -9.13 16.01
N VAL A 76 14.55 -7.98 15.59
CA VAL A 76 14.13 -6.66 16.08
C VAL A 76 13.63 -5.79 14.92
N PRO A 77 12.39 -5.28 14.96
CA PRO A 77 11.90 -4.35 13.95
C PRO A 77 12.68 -3.03 13.99
N LEU A 78 12.96 -2.47 12.81
CA LEU A 78 13.48 -1.11 12.65
C LEU A 78 12.47 -0.05 13.11
N PHE A 79 11.18 -0.39 13.04
CA PHE A 79 10.10 0.49 13.41
C PHE A 79 8.86 -0.32 13.77
N GLN A 80 8.15 0.14 14.81
CA GLN A 80 6.86 -0.42 15.21
C GLN A 80 5.83 0.71 15.27
N PHE A 81 4.64 0.41 14.79
CA PHE A 81 3.47 1.26 14.91
C PHE A 81 2.33 0.47 15.53
N ILE A 82 1.61 1.08 16.46
CA ILE A 82 0.47 0.48 17.16
C ILE A 82 -0.67 1.49 17.09
N ASP A 83 -1.88 0.98 16.85
CA ASP A 83 -3.08 1.77 16.69
C ASP A 83 -4.26 1.16 17.44
N GLU A 84 -5.11 2.03 17.99
CA GLU A 84 -6.38 1.62 18.56
C GLU A 84 -7.35 1.10 17.49
N ARG A 85 -7.23 1.61 16.25
CA ARG A 85 -8.07 1.19 15.13
C ARG A 85 -7.45 0.05 14.37
N ARG A 86 -8.28 -0.92 14.00
CA ARG A 86 -7.82 -2.05 13.20
C ARG A 86 -7.30 -1.56 11.84
N ILE A 87 -6.12 -2.02 11.46
CA ILE A 87 -5.53 -1.83 10.13
C ILE A 87 -6.19 -2.84 9.19
N THR A 88 -6.73 -2.35 8.09
CA THR A 88 -7.49 -3.15 7.11
C THR A 88 -6.84 -3.20 5.74
N ALA A 89 -5.94 -2.26 5.44
CA ALA A 89 -5.14 -2.24 4.23
C ALA A 89 -3.84 -1.49 4.45
N ALA A 90 -2.79 -1.85 3.72
CA ALA A 90 -1.55 -1.09 3.69
C ALA A 90 -0.94 -1.05 2.28
N THR A 91 -0.28 0.06 1.94
CA THR A 91 0.54 0.18 0.73
C THR A 91 1.74 1.09 0.95
N TRP A 92 2.83 0.79 0.26
CA TRP A 92 3.96 1.69 0.15
C TRP A 92 3.72 2.77 -0.91
N ALA A 93 4.30 3.94 -0.66
CA ALA A 93 4.60 4.99 -1.63
C ALA A 93 6.09 5.34 -1.53
N ILE A 94 6.66 6.04 -2.52
CA ILE A 94 8.09 6.42 -2.47
C ILE A 94 8.40 7.25 -1.22
N SER A 95 7.49 8.13 -0.82
CA SER A 95 7.67 9.03 0.33
C SER A 95 7.32 8.41 1.68
N GLY A 96 6.79 7.18 1.73
CA GLY A 96 6.34 6.59 2.98
C GLY A 96 5.37 5.42 2.84
N LEU A 97 4.63 5.17 3.91
CA LEU A 97 3.69 4.07 4.04
C LEU A 97 2.29 4.59 4.37
N PHE A 98 1.28 4.00 3.74
CA PHE A 98 -0.13 4.28 3.98
C PHE A 98 -0.81 3.10 4.64
N LEU A 99 -1.57 3.40 5.69
CA LEU A 99 -2.39 2.45 6.42
C LEU A 99 -3.85 2.90 6.34
N GLY A 100 -4.72 1.98 5.92
CA GLY A 100 -6.16 2.13 5.93
C GLY A 100 -6.72 1.46 7.17
N HIS A 101 -7.71 2.08 7.79
CA HIS A 101 -8.27 1.62 9.05
C HIS A 101 -9.77 1.35 8.95
N GLU A 102 -10.22 0.46 9.83
CA GLU A 102 -11.63 0.32 10.21
C GLU A 102 -12.15 1.63 10.82
N GLY A 103 -13.41 1.95 10.55
CA GLY A 103 -14.04 3.22 10.92
C GLY A 103 -13.63 4.40 10.02
N GLY A 104 -12.89 4.15 8.94
CA GLY A 104 -12.59 5.11 7.90
C GLY A 104 -11.58 6.16 8.28
N SER A 105 -10.31 5.76 8.24
CA SER A 105 -9.21 6.72 8.21
C SER A 105 -8.03 6.18 7.44
N ILE A 106 -7.23 7.11 6.91
CA ILE A 106 -5.93 6.83 6.33
C ILE A 106 -4.87 7.44 7.24
N THR A 107 -3.90 6.63 7.68
CA THR A 107 -2.69 7.10 8.35
C THR A 107 -1.53 7.06 7.36
N SER A 108 -0.78 8.15 7.28
CA SER A 108 0.46 8.23 6.52
C SER A 108 1.65 8.24 7.48
N LEU A 109 2.62 7.37 7.21
CA LEU A 109 3.91 7.32 7.89
C LEU A 109 4.98 7.71 6.89
N TYR A 110 5.66 8.85 7.08
CA TYR A 110 6.69 9.30 6.14
C TYR A 110 8.06 8.71 6.51
N LEU A 111 8.88 8.46 5.49
CA LEU A 111 10.27 8.03 5.66
C LEU A 111 11.17 9.25 5.85
N SER A 112 11.85 9.36 7.00
CA SER A 112 12.85 10.40 7.26
C SER A 112 14.26 9.83 7.12
N PRO A 113 14.98 10.11 6.02
CA PRO A 113 16.32 9.59 5.81
C PRO A 113 17.37 10.18 6.78
N ARG A 114 16.99 11.19 7.58
CA ARG A 114 17.89 11.87 8.54
C ARG A 114 17.61 11.51 10.00
N ALA A 115 16.55 10.76 10.28
CA ALA A 115 16.16 10.43 11.64
C ALA A 115 16.76 9.11 12.10
N ALA A 116 17.00 9.00 13.42
CA ALA A 116 17.43 7.76 14.05
C ALA A 116 16.38 6.65 13.95
N VAL A 117 15.10 7.03 13.86
CA VAL A 117 13.97 6.13 13.56
C VAL A 117 13.51 6.46 12.15
N PRO A 118 13.51 5.53 11.20
CA PRO A 118 13.33 5.86 9.79
C PRO A 118 11.90 6.29 9.45
N TYR A 119 10.90 5.91 10.24
CA TYR A 119 9.49 6.22 9.95
C TYR A 119 8.87 7.10 11.04
N HIS A 120 8.07 8.06 10.62
CA HIS A 120 7.36 8.99 11.50
C HIS A 120 5.92 9.14 11.09
N PHE A 121 5.05 9.35 12.07
CA PHE A 121 3.67 9.76 11.81
C PHE A 121 3.67 11.09 11.03
N ASN A 122 2.96 11.12 9.90
CA ASN A 122 2.71 12.34 9.13
C ASN A 122 1.36 12.92 9.49
N PHE A 123 0.29 12.20 9.15
CA PHE A 123 -1.09 12.62 9.40
C PHE A 123 -2.03 11.42 9.54
N ARG A 124 -3.23 11.71 10.06
CA ARG A 124 -4.41 10.85 9.99
C ARG A 124 -5.56 11.65 9.41
N GLN A 125 -6.22 11.10 8.41
CA GLN A 125 -7.33 11.76 7.75
C GLN A 125 -8.56 10.87 7.75
N GLY A 126 -9.69 11.43 8.16
CA GLY A 126 -10.97 10.73 8.17
C GLY A 126 -11.47 10.47 6.74
N CYS A 127 -12.01 9.28 6.53
CA CYS A 127 -12.60 8.81 5.27
C CYS A 127 -14.00 8.24 5.56
N PRO A 128 -14.96 8.32 4.63
CA PRO A 128 -16.24 7.65 4.80
C PRO A 128 -16.04 6.14 4.68
N GLY A 129 -16.25 5.42 5.80
CA GLY A 129 -16.21 3.97 5.81
C GLY A 129 -14.83 3.34 5.78
N ASP A 130 -14.77 2.05 6.07
CA ASP A 130 -13.52 1.28 6.17
C ASP A 130 -12.71 1.32 4.87
N ILE A 131 -11.40 1.53 4.99
CA ILE A 131 -10.49 1.48 3.83
C ILE A 131 -10.00 0.04 3.63
N THR A 132 -10.43 -0.60 2.55
CA THR A 132 -10.18 -2.02 2.27
C THR A 132 -9.10 -2.25 1.21
N SER A 133 -8.78 -1.23 0.41
CA SER A 133 -7.76 -1.36 -0.62
C SER A 133 -7.09 -0.04 -0.95
N PHE A 134 -5.83 -0.12 -1.36
CA PHE A 134 -5.12 0.99 -1.99
C PHE A 134 -4.59 0.60 -3.37
N ALA A 135 -4.37 1.60 -4.21
CA ALA A 135 -3.50 1.50 -5.38
C ALA A 135 -2.73 2.82 -5.54
N LEU A 136 -1.43 2.71 -5.75
CA LEU A 136 -0.59 3.85 -6.09
C LEU A 136 -0.41 3.85 -7.61
N VAL A 137 -0.99 4.83 -8.29
CA VAL A 137 -0.93 4.94 -9.76
C VAL A 137 0.46 5.35 -10.20
N GLU A 138 0.96 6.40 -9.57
CA GLU A 138 2.27 7.02 -9.77
C GLU A 138 2.70 7.61 -8.41
N ASP A 139 3.93 8.10 -8.33
CA ASP A 139 4.57 8.58 -7.09
C ASP A 139 3.80 9.69 -6.35
N GLY A 140 2.79 10.27 -6.99
CA GLY A 140 1.95 11.31 -6.44
C GLY A 140 0.45 11.05 -6.44
N LEU A 141 -0.07 9.88 -6.85
CA LEU A 141 -1.52 9.61 -6.85
C LEU A 141 -1.87 8.28 -6.17
N LEU A 142 -2.56 8.39 -5.04
CA LEU A 142 -3.05 7.28 -4.24
C LEU A 142 -4.57 7.17 -4.36
N ALA A 143 -5.05 6.02 -4.82
CA ALA A 143 -6.45 5.63 -4.76
C ALA A 143 -6.69 4.78 -3.50
N ALA A 144 -7.68 5.15 -2.69
CA ALA A 144 -8.10 4.44 -1.48
C ALA A 144 -9.57 4.04 -1.62
N GLY A 145 -9.87 2.75 -1.54
CA GLY A 145 -11.19 2.19 -1.73
C GLY A 145 -11.79 1.67 -0.44
N GLY A 146 -13.10 1.90 -0.25
CA GLY A 146 -13.85 1.49 0.91
C GLY A 146 -15.35 1.76 0.76
N GLN A 147 -16.22 0.86 1.21
CA GLN A 147 -17.69 1.05 1.26
C GLN A 147 -18.33 1.72 0.01
N GLY A 148 -17.97 1.27 -1.21
CA GLY A 148 -18.51 1.81 -2.46
C GLY A 148 -17.90 3.11 -2.93
N ILE A 149 -16.95 3.66 -2.17
CA ILE A 149 -16.30 4.92 -2.45
C ILE A 149 -14.83 4.65 -2.79
N VAL A 150 -14.34 5.33 -3.82
CA VAL A 150 -12.91 5.39 -4.14
C VAL A 150 -12.45 6.83 -4.04
N GLN A 151 -11.52 7.09 -3.12
CA GLN A 151 -10.96 8.41 -2.89
C GLN A 151 -9.58 8.55 -3.53
N PHE A 152 -9.29 9.74 -4.03
CA PHE A 152 -8.03 10.07 -4.67
C PHE A 152 -7.28 11.11 -3.85
N TRP A 153 -6.01 10.82 -3.61
CA TRP A 153 -5.11 11.62 -2.82
C TRP A 153 -3.85 11.93 -3.61
N VAL A 154 -3.36 13.16 -3.51
CA VAL A 154 -2.15 13.59 -4.20
C VAL A 154 -1.07 14.02 -3.22
N ALA A 155 0.17 13.62 -3.51
CA ALA A 155 1.34 14.07 -2.77
C ALA A 155 1.65 15.54 -3.10
N VAL A 156 1.71 16.39 -2.07
CA VAL A 156 2.08 17.81 -2.19
C VAL A 156 3.21 18.08 -1.20
N ALA A 157 4.44 18.16 -1.72
CA ALA A 157 5.66 18.24 -0.92
C ALA A 157 5.75 17.09 0.11
N ASN A 158 5.70 17.40 1.41
CA ASN A 158 5.76 16.41 2.50
C ASN A 158 4.37 16.00 3.02
N ASP A 159 3.31 16.38 2.33
CA ASP A 159 1.91 16.21 2.75
C ASP A 159 1.10 15.50 1.67
N TRP A 160 -0.12 15.06 1.99
CA TRP A 160 -1.05 14.50 1.03
C TRP A 160 -2.41 15.16 1.13
N ARG A 161 -3.01 15.42 -0.02
CA ARG A 161 -4.25 16.18 -0.14
C ARG A 161 -5.33 15.36 -0.82
N PHE A 162 -6.52 15.37 -0.24
CA PHE A 162 -7.72 14.82 -0.87
C PHE A 162 -8.04 15.63 -2.13
N VAL A 163 -8.34 14.95 -3.22
CA VAL A 163 -8.61 15.60 -4.50
C VAL A 163 -10.02 15.28 -5.01
N ALA A 164 -10.41 14.01 -4.98
CA ALA A 164 -11.66 13.58 -5.55
C ALA A 164 -12.18 12.30 -4.90
N LYS A 165 -13.47 12.04 -5.09
CA LYS A 165 -14.10 10.74 -4.80
C LYS A 165 -14.88 10.27 -6.02
N LEU A 166 -14.97 8.95 -6.18
CA LEU A 166 -15.90 8.25 -7.05
C LEU A 166 -16.87 7.47 -6.17
N ASP A 167 -18.15 7.78 -6.30
CA ASP A 167 -19.28 7.12 -5.66
C ASP A 167 -20.51 7.23 -6.58
N GLN A 168 -21.64 6.63 -6.18
CA GLN A 168 -22.87 6.64 -6.97
C GLN A 168 -23.42 8.05 -7.27
N GLU A 169 -23.15 9.02 -6.40
CA GLU A 169 -23.62 10.41 -6.60
C GLU A 169 -22.82 11.11 -7.70
N VAL A 170 -21.52 10.79 -7.80
CA VAL A 170 -20.59 11.40 -8.75
C VAL A 170 -20.56 10.65 -10.10
N ASP A 171 -20.60 9.32 -10.09
CA ASP A 171 -20.60 8.48 -11.28
C ASP A 171 -21.57 7.31 -11.09
N ALA A 172 -22.61 7.24 -11.91
CA ALA A 172 -23.59 6.16 -11.90
C ALA A 172 -22.97 4.77 -12.18
N LYS A 173 -21.73 4.71 -12.70
CA LYS A 173 -20.99 3.46 -12.86
C LYS A 173 -20.42 2.94 -11.55
N ALA A 174 -20.25 3.77 -10.51
CA ALA A 174 -19.70 3.35 -9.23
C ALA A 174 -20.71 2.46 -8.48
N PRO A 175 -20.39 1.19 -8.18
CA PRO A 175 -21.18 0.34 -7.31
C PRO A 175 -21.34 0.96 -5.92
N GLY A 176 -22.53 0.80 -5.33
CA GLY A 176 -22.78 1.21 -3.94
C GLY A 176 -22.25 0.21 -2.92
N THR A 177 -21.58 -0.86 -3.39
CA THR A 177 -21.06 -1.96 -2.59
C THR A 177 -19.58 -1.79 -2.27
N SER A 178 -19.09 -2.49 -1.24
CA SER A 178 -17.71 -2.31 -0.78
C SER A 178 -16.66 -2.59 -1.86
N VAL A 179 -15.64 -1.73 -1.97
CA VAL A 179 -14.46 -2.01 -2.78
C VAL A 179 -13.69 -3.17 -2.14
N THR A 180 -13.25 -4.14 -2.92
CA THR A 180 -12.45 -5.28 -2.43
C THR A 180 -11.01 -5.22 -2.92
N SER A 181 -10.75 -4.57 -4.05
CA SER A 181 -9.41 -4.40 -4.59
C SER A 181 -9.36 -3.24 -5.58
N ILE A 182 -8.25 -2.50 -5.57
CA ILE A 182 -7.89 -1.52 -6.59
C ILE A 182 -6.53 -1.95 -7.16
N ARG A 183 -6.40 -1.94 -8.49
CA ARG A 183 -5.15 -2.21 -9.20
C ARG A 183 -4.96 -1.22 -10.33
N VAL A 184 -3.72 -0.78 -10.52
CA VAL A 184 -3.32 0.02 -11.66
C VAL A 184 -3.12 -0.90 -12.86
N VAL A 185 -3.59 -0.49 -14.03
CA VAL A 185 -3.32 -1.19 -15.30
C VAL A 185 -1.87 -0.93 -15.70
N GLU A 186 -1.21 -1.89 -16.38
CA GLU A 186 0.26 -1.88 -16.59
C GLU A 186 0.84 -0.60 -17.20
N ASN A 187 0.06 0.14 -17.97
CA ASN A 187 0.44 1.42 -18.60
C ASN A 187 0.14 2.66 -17.74
N GLY A 188 -0.39 2.49 -16.52
CA GLY A 188 -0.68 3.59 -15.60
C GLY A 188 -1.91 4.43 -15.96
N ASP A 189 -2.62 4.15 -17.04
CA ASP A 189 -3.69 5.04 -17.55
C ASP A 189 -5.07 4.79 -16.92
N ALA A 190 -5.21 3.68 -16.21
CA ALA A 190 -6.48 3.21 -15.68
C ALA A 190 -6.33 2.45 -14.37
N LEU A 191 -7.44 2.41 -13.64
CA LEU A 191 -7.64 1.62 -12.44
C LEU A 191 -8.67 0.53 -12.71
N ARG A 192 -8.35 -0.70 -12.32
CA ARG A 192 -9.31 -1.79 -12.17
C ARG A 192 -9.75 -1.87 -10.72
N ILE A 193 -11.05 -1.69 -10.51
CA ILE A 193 -11.66 -1.63 -9.20
C ILE A 193 -12.65 -2.78 -9.09
N ALA A 194 -12.35 -3.70 -8.19
CA ALA A 194 -13.21 -4.82 -7.87
C ALA A 194 -14.15 -4.41 -6.75
N TYR A 195 -15.44 -4.60 -6.96
CA TYR A 195 -16.49 -4.34 -6.01
C TYR A 195 -17.09 -5.66 -5.53
N LYS A 196 -17.53 -5.66 -4.27
CA LYS A 196 -18.25 -6.78 -3.70
C LYS A 196 -19.57 -6.93 -4.47
N ASP A 197 -19.87 -8.15 -4.89
CA ASP A 197 -21.15 -8.53 -5.52
C ASP A 197 -21.45 -7.90 -6.92
N GLU A 198 -20.66 -6.93 -7.40
CA GLU A 198 -20.91 -6.20 -8.66
C GLU A 198 -19.82 -6.38 -9.74
N GLY A 199 -18.68 -7.01 -9.40
CA GLY A 199 -17.64 -7.36 -10.37
C GLY A 199 -16.51 -6.32 -10.46
N ILE A 200 -15.86 -6.23 -11.63
CA ILE A 200 -14.67 -5.37 -11.85
C ILE A 200 -15.02 -4.28 -12.85
N ILE A 201 -14.74 -3.04 -12.46
CA ILE A 201 -14.90 -1.85 -13.31
C ILE A 201 -13.53 -1.28 -13.63
N THR A 202 -13.35 -0.86 -14.88
CA THR A 202 -12.16 -0.13 -15.30
C THR A 202 -12.50 1.34 -15.42
N TRP A 203 -11.77 2.19 -14.69
CA TRP A 203 -11.86 3.64 -14.82
C TRP A 203 -10.56 4.19 -15.35
N PHE A 204 -10.66 5.05 -16.36
CA PHE A 204 -9.50 5.76 -16.87
C PHE A 204 -9.20 6.97 -16.00
N ILE A 205 -7.94 7.18 -15.68
CA ILE A 205 -7.51 8.22 -14.75
C ILE A 205 -7.79 9.61 -15.32
N ARG A 206 -7.75 9.72 -16.64
CA ARG A 206 -8.15 10.94 -17.36
C ARG A 206 -9.61 11.37 -17.15
N GLU A 207 -10.46 10.46 -16.68
CA GLU A 207 -11.88 10.69 -16.42
C GLU A 207 -12.13 11.14 -14.97
N ILE A 208 -11.16 10.95 -14.07
CA ILE A 208 -11.23 11.47 -12.71
C ILE A 208 -11.25 13.00 -12.83
N PRO A 209 -12.26 13.70 -12.29
CA PRO A 209 -12.53 15.11 -12.58
C PRO A 209 -11.29 16.01 -12.46
N HIS A 210 -10.61 16.24 -13.58
CA HIS A 210 -9.39 17.05 -13.67
C HIS A 210 -9.59 18.53 -13.29
N ARG A 211 -10.84 18.97 -13.11
CA ARG A 211 -11.19 20.37 -12.84
C ARG A 211 -10.82 20.85 -11.44
N ALA A 212 -10.56 19.96 -10.49
CA ALA A 212 -10.06 20.34 -9.16
C ALA A 212 -8.55 20.63 -9.13
N TYR A 213 -7.77 20.00 -10.01
CA TYR A 213 -6.30 20.03 -10.01
C TYR A 213 -5.72 21.40 -10.40
N VAL A 214 -6.29 22.04 -11.43
CA VAL A 214 -5.68 23.24 -12.05
C VAL A 214 -6.02 24.53 -11.29
N ARG A 215 -7.11 24.56 -10.52
CA ARG A 215 -7.57 25.78 -9.84
C ARG A 215 -6.96 26.01 -8.46
N GLU A 216 -6.66 24.97 -7.69
CA GLU A 216 -6.15 25.13 -6.31
C GLU A 216 -4.62 25.15 -6.20
N PHE A 217 -3.90 24.48 -7.11
CA PHE A 217 -2.45 24.27 -6.96
C PHE A 217 -1.59 24.92 -8.06
N GLY A 218 -2.24 25.56 -9.04
CA GLY A 218 -1.57 26.24 -10.15
C GLY A 218 -0.96 25.29 -11.19
N PRO A 219 -0.60 25.81 -12.38
CA PRO A 219 0.00 25.02 -13.46
C PRO A 219 1.39 24.44 -13.12
N ASP A 220 2.07 24.98 -12.10
CA ASP A 220 3.45 24.63 -11.76
C ASP A 220 3.60 23.27 -11.07
N LEU A 221 2.52 22.74 -10.45
CA LEU A 221 2.52 21.41 -9.84
C LEU A 221 2.15 20.31 -10.85
N VAL A 222 1.37 20.64 -11.88
CA VAL A 222 1.03 19.73 -12.98
C VAL A 222 2.26 19.42 -13.82
N GLN A 223 3.24 20.33 -13.91
CA GLN A 223 4.48 20.07 -14.65
C GLN A 223 5.23 18.83 -14.14
N TYR A 224 5.23 18.54 -12.83
CA TYR A 224 5.95 17.37 -12.30
C TYR A 224 5.26 16.03 -12.57
N VAL A 225 3.96 16.01 -12.87
CA VAL A 225 3.24 14.79 -13.30
C VAL A 225 3.43 14.54 -14.82
N TYR A 226 3.85 15.56 -15.59
CA TYR A 226 4.00 15.46 -17.05
C TYR A 226 5.44 15.24 -17.55
N PHE A 227 6.44 15.10 -16.68
CA PHE A 227 7.85 14.90 -17.08
C PHE A 227 8.32 13.44 -17.03
N PHE A 228 7.48 12.46 -17.37
CA PHE A 228 7.94 11.11 -17.76
C PHE A 228 6.99 10.50 -18.81
N ILE A 229 6.92 11.12 -20.00
CA ILE A 229 6.48 10.48 -21.26
C ILE A 229 7.67 10.45 -22.20
#